data_AF-A0AAV2SXH6-F1
#
_entry.id   AF-A0AAV2SXH6-F1
#
_cell.length_a   1.000
_cell.length_b   1.000
_cell.length_c   1.000
_cell.angle_alpha   90.00
_cell.angle_beta   90.00
_cell.angle_gamma   90.00
#
_symmetry.space_group_name_H-M   'P 1'
#
loop_
_entity.id
_entity.type
_entity.pdbx_description
1 polymer ?
#
loop_
_entity_poly.entity_id
_entity_poly.type
_entity_poly.pdbx_seq_one_letter_code
_entity_poly.pdbx_strand_id
1 'polypeptide(L)'
;MNRLFGRGKPKEPPPNLTDCIGGVDSRAESIDKKIARLDQELVKYKDQMKKMRDGPAKNAVKQKALRVLKQKKMYESQCDNLRNQAFNMEQANYSIQSLKDTKTTVAAMKVGSKQMKKEFKNINIDEIEDIQ
;
A
#
# COMPACT_ATOMS: atom_id res chain seq x y z
N MET A 1 -16.89 -32.52 31.37
CA MET A 1 -15.72 -32.95 30.57
C MET A 1 -15.33 -31.81 29.63
N ASN A 2 -14.36 -30.97 30.02
CA ASN A 2 -13.82 -29.92 29.15
C ASN A 2 -12.71 -30.54 28.29
N ARG A 3 -12.93 -30.57 26.98
CA ARG A 3 -11.97 -31.11 25.99
C ARG A 3 -10.79 -30.14 25.89
N LEU A 4 -9.69 -30.51 26.55
CA LEU A 4 -8.44 -29.77 26.73
C LEU A 4 -7.48 -29.82 25.53
N PHE A 5 -7.88 -30.37 24.39
CA PHE A 5 -7.04 -30.42 23.19
C PHE A 5 -7.88 -30.08 21.95
N GLY A 6 -7.50 -29.01 21.24
CA GLY A 6 -8.00 -28.75 19.89
C GLY A 6 -8.98 -27.58 19.70
N ARG A 7 -8.94 -26.53 20.54
CA ARG A 7 -9.45 -25.23 20.06
C ARG A 7 -8.52 -24.79 18.93
N GLY A 8 -8.93 -25.03 17.68
CA GLY A 8 -8.24 -24.49 16.51
C GLY A 8 -8.04 -22.99 16.74
N LYS A 9 -6.84 -22.48 16.48
CA LYS A 9 -6.55 -21.05 16.61
C LYS A 9 -7.69 -20.27 15.93
N PRO A 10 -8.23 -19.22 16.57
CA PRO A 10 -9.22 -18.38 15.91
C PRO A 10 -8.65 -18.02 14.53
N LYS A 11 -9.44 -18.27 13.48
CA LYS A 11 -9.03 -17.96 12.10
C LYS A 11 -8.74 -16.46 12.07
N GLU A 12 -7.46 -16.12 12.13
CA GLU A 12 -7.04 -14.74 11.91
C GLU A 12 -7.58 -14.33 10.54
N PRO A 13 -8.11 -13.10 10.44
CA PRO A 13 -8.58 -12.61 9.15
C PRO A 13 -7.45 -12.78 8.13
N PRO A 14 -7.77 -13.22 6.90
CA PRO A 14 -6.75 -13.40 5.87
C PRO A 14 -6.01 -12.08 5.68
N PRO A 15 -4.69 -12.12 5.36
CA PRO A 15 -3.91 -10.92 5.14
C PRO A 15 -4.65 -9.99 4.16
N ASN A 16 -4.89 -8.76 4.61
CA ASN A 16 -5.56 -7.77 3.80
C ASN A 16 -4.48 -6.84 3.20
N LEU A 17 -4.61 -6.50 1.92
CA LEU A 17 -3.61 -5.68 1.24
C LEU A 17 -3.50 -4.27 1.82
N THR A 18 -4.59 -3.73 2.38
CA THR A 18 -4.63 -2.40 3.01
C THR A 18 -3.75 -2.32 4.26
N ASP A 19 -3.77 -3.34 5.12
CA ASP A 19 -2.94 -3.44 6.32
C ASP A 19 -1.46 -3.62 5.93
N CYS A 20 -1.20 -4.41 4.88
CA CYS A 20 0.14 -4.57 4.33
C CYS A 20 0.69 -3.24 3.78
N ILE A 21 -0.12 -2.47 3.04
CA ILE A 21 0.24 -1.13 2.55
C ILE A 21 0.57 -0.22 3.73
N GLY A 22 -0.32 -0.11 4.74
CA GLY A 22 -0.07 0.71 5.92
C GLY A 22 1.20 0.32 6.70
N GLY A 23 1.51 -0.98 6.76
CA GLY A 23 2.74 -1.48 7.36
C GLY A 23 4.00 -1.08 6.58
N VAL A 24 3.95 -1.12 5.25
CA VAL A 24 5.06 -0.68 4.38
C VAL A 24 5.25 0.84 4.47
N ASP A 25 4.17 1.62 4.49
CA ASP A 25 4.22 3.08 4.63
C ASP A 25 4.83 3.50 5.97
N SER A 26 4.42 2.87 7.07
CA SER A 26 5.00 3.14 8.39
C SER A 26 6.51 2.86 8.43
N ARG A 27 6.97 1.82 7.72
CA ARG A 27 8.41 1.53 7.57
C ARG A 27 9.11 2.59 6.74
N ALA A 28 8.51 3.05 5.64
CA ALA A 28 9.05 4.13 4.83
C ALA A 28 9.19 5.43 5.65
N GLU A 29 8.17 5.82 6.41
CA GLU A 29 8.22 6.98 7.31
C GLU A 29 9.31 6.88 8.37
N SER A 30 9.54 5.68 8.93
CA SER A 30 10.61 5.44 9.89
C SER A 30 12.00 5.64 9.26
N ILE A 31 12.16 5.26 7.99
CA ILE A 31 13.38 5.52 7.23
C ILE A 31 13.52 7.00 6.88
N ASP A 32 12.45 7.68 6.47
CA ASP A 32 12.44 9.13 6.23
C ASP A 32 12.91 9.92 7.46
N LYS A 33 12.47 9.53 8.67
CA LYS A 33 12.95 10.14 9.92
C LYS A 33 14.45 9.94 10.13
N LYS A 34 15.03 8.82 9.69
CA LYS A 34 16.50 8.60 9.75
C LYS A 34 17.22 9.46 8.71
N ILE A 35 16.68 9.56 7.49
CA ILE A 35 17.19 10.41 6.42
C ILE A 35 17.25 11.88 6.90
N ALA A 36 16.17 12.38 7.50
CA ALA A 36 16.09 13.75 8.02
C ALA A 36 17.15 14.04 9.09
N ARG A 37 17.44 13.09 9.98
CA ARG A 37 18.52 13.22 10.98
C ARG A 37 19.90 13.30 10.32
N LEU A 38 20.16 12.46 9.31
CA LEU A 38 21.42 12.48 8.58
C LEU A 38 21.59 13.78 7.78
N ASP A 39 20.50 14.33 7.22
CA ASP A 39 20.53 15.63 6.55
C ASP A 39 20.91 16.77 7.50
N GLN A 40 20.32 16.79 8.71
CA GLN A 40 20.71 17.77 9.73
C GLN A 40 22.19 17.66 10.11
N GLU A 41 22.72 16.45 10.18
CA GLU A 41 24.15 16.22 10.43
C GLU A 41 25.04 16.72 9.27
N LEU A 42 24.63 16.47 8.03
CA LEU A 42 25.33 16.97 6.84
C LEU A 42 25.37 18.50 6.78
N VAL A 43 24.28 19.17 7.15
CA VAL A 43 24.24 20.64 7.25
C VAL A 43 25.28 21.14 8.27
N LYS A 44 25.36 20.51 9.45
CA LYS A 44 26.37 20.86 10.46
C LYS A 44 27.80 20.72 9.93
N TYR A 45 28.11 19.62 9.23
CA TYR A 45 29.44 19.45 8.63
C TYR A 45 29.72 20.48 7.53
N LYS A 46 28.71 20.83 6.71
CA LYS A 46 28.84 21.87 5.67
C LYS A 46 29.18 23.22 6.31
N ASP A 47 28.46 23.62 7.35
CA ASP A 47 28.67 24.89 8.04
C ASP A 47 30.01 24.92 8.79
N GLN A 48 30.41 23.81 9.39
CA GLN A 48 31.72 23.66 10.00
C GLN A 48 32.83 23.85 8.96
N MET A 49 32.78 23.13 7.83
CA MET A 49 33.78 23.23 6.77
C MET A 49 33.85 24.62 6.13
N LYS A 50 32.73 25.36 6.05
CA LYS A 50 32.69 26.73 5.53
C LYS A 50 33.55 27.70 6.35
N LYS A 51 33.69 27.45 7.65
CA LYS A 51 34.49 28.26 8.59
C LYS A 51 35.95 27.79 8.68
N MET A 52 36.32 26.70 8.03
CA MET A 52 37.66 26.11 8.10
C MET A 52 38.51 26.51 6.89
N ARG A 53 39.78 26.82 7.17
CA ARG A 53 40.82 26.90 6.14
C ARG A 53 41.07 25.53 5.53
N ASP A 54 41.52 25.53 4.28
CA ASP A 54 41.89 24.29 3.61
C ASP A 54 43.11 23.65 4.29
N GLY A 55 43.07 22.33 4.46
CA GLY A 55 44.11 21.59 5.15
C GLY A 55 43.63 20.28 5.76
N PRO A 56 44.52 19.56 6.48
CA PRO A 56 44.24 18.23 7.03
C PRO A 56 43.00 18.17 7.91
N ALA A 57 42.76 19.20 8.73
CA ALA A 57 41.59 19.28 9.60
C ALA A 57 40.27 19.33 8.81
N LYS A 58 40.19 20.15 7.76
CA LYS A 58 39.00 20.26 6.90
C LYS A 58 38.77 18.97 6.10
N ASN A 59 39.86 18.33 5.65
CA ASN A 59 39.79 17.02 4.99
C ASN A 59 39.21 15.94 5.91
N ALA A 60 39.59 15.92 7.19
CA ALA A 60 39.02 14.97 8.16
C ALA A 60 37.51 15.16 8.34
N VAL A 61 37.03 16.41 8.41
CA VAL A 61 35.59 16.72 8.47
C VAL A 61 34.88 16.31 7.18
N LYS A 62 35.48 16.57 6.01
CA LYS A 62 34.97 16.11 4.71
C LYS A 62 34.80 14.59 4.66
N GLN A 63 35.76 13.81 5.18
CA GLN A 63 35.65 12.35 5.23
C GLN A 63 34.54 11.86 6.17
N LYS A 64 34.26 12.58 7.27
CA LYS A 64 33.09 12.29 8.13
C LYS A 64 31.79 12.58 7.37
N ALA A 65 31.69 13.75 6.73
CA ALA A 65 30.52 14.12 5.93
C ALA A 65 30.25 13.12 4.79
N LEU A 66 31.29 12.64 4.11
CA LEU A 66 31.15 11.63 3.05
C LEU A 66 30.60 10.30 3.56
N ARG A 67 30.95 9.88 4.78
CA ARG A 67 30.39 8.66 5.39
C ARG A 67 28.91 8.82 5.69
N VAL A 68 28.52 9.95 6.28
CA VAL A 68 27.11 10.28 6.55
C VAL A 68 26.31 10.37 5.26
N LEU A 69 26.87 10.99 4.20
CA LEU A 69 26.23 11.09 2.90
C LEU A 69 25.98 9.70 2.27
N LYS A 70 26.96 8.79 2.36
CA LYS A 70 26.78 7.40 1.89
C LYS A 70 25.68 6.68 2.65
N GLN A 71 25.63 6.83 3.98
CA GLN A 71 24.58 6.26 4.80
C GLN A 71 23.21 6.83 4.45
N LYS A 72 23.11 8.14 4.21
CA LYS A 72 21.88 8.80 3.78
C LYS A 72 21.38 8.20 2.46
N LYS A 73 22.24 8.12 1.44
CA LYS A 73 21.90 7.55 0.12
C LYS A 73 21.41 6.11 0.21
N MET A 74 21.99 5.32 1.11
CA MET A 74 21.53 3.95 1.35
C MET A 74 20.09 3.93 1.89
N TYR A 75 19.77 4.80 2.84
CA TYR A 75 18.40 4.91 3.36
C TYR A 75 17.42 5.49 2.34
N GLU A 76 17.81 6.49 1.55
CA GLU A 76 16.99 7.01 0.44
C GLU A 76 16.60 5.88 -0.51
N SER A 77 17.57 5.07 -0.95
CA SER A 77 17.30 3.91 -1.80
C SER A 77 16.39 2.87 -1.13
N GLN A 78 16.54 2.60 0.17
CA GLN A 78 15.64 1.71 0.89
C GLN A 78 14.21 2.27 0.95
N CYS A 79 14.07 3.58 1.17
CA CYS A 79 12.77 4.25 1.21
C CYS A 79 12.07 4.19 -0.15
N ASP A 80 12.80 4.46 -1.23
CA ASP A 80 12.26 4.39 -2.60
C ASP A 80 11.78 2.98 -2.95
N ASN A 81 12.55 1.96 -2.55
CA ASN A 81 12.14 0.56 -2.74
C ASN A 81 10.84 0.23 -1.99
N LEU A 82 10.66 0.71 -0.76
CA LEU A 82 9.42 0.52 0.01
C LEU A 82 8.25 1.26 -0.62
N ARG A 83 8.45 2.50 -1.09
CA ARG A 83 7.39 3.26 -1.78
C ARG A 83 6.97 2.59 -3.08
N ASN A 84 7.91 2.04 -3.84
CA ASN A 84 7.59 1.23 -5.03
C ASN A 84 6.80 -0.04 -4.66
N GLN A 85 7.14 -0.68 -3.54
CA GLN A 85 6.38 -1.82 -3.04
C GLN A 85 4.95 -1.43 -2.65
N ALA A 86 4.77 -0.32 -1.92
CA ALA A 86 3.47 0.23 -1.56
C ALA A 86 2.61 0.51 -2.81
N PHE A 87 3.18 1.20 -3.79
CA PHE A 87 2.51 1.51 -5.06
C PHE A 87 2.04 0.24 -5.80
N ASN A 88 2.91 -0.77 -5.92
CA ASN A 88 2.53 -2.03 -6.56
C ASN A 88 1.39 -2.74 -5.80
N MET A 89 1.37 -2.66 -4.48
CA MET A 89 0.29 -3.21 -3.66
C MET A 89 -1.01 -2.41 -3.81
N GLU A 90 -0.94 -1.07 -3.89
CA GLU A 90 -2.10 -0.21 -4.16
C GLU A 90 -2.75 -0.55 -5.50
N GLN A 91 -1.93 -0.73 -6.55
CA GLN A 91 -2.40 -1.13 -7.87
C GLN A 91 -3.09 -2.51 -7.85
N ALA A 92 -2.54 -3.47 -7.11
CA ALA A 92 -3.17 -4.77 -6.91
C ALA A 92 -4.47 -4.66 -6.12
N ASN A 93 -4.50 -3.82 -5.07
CA ASN A 93 -5.68 -3.59 -4.25
C ASN A 93 -6.82 -2.94 -5.07
N TYR A 94 -6.50 -1.98 -5.95
CA TYR A 94 -7.45 -1.38 -6.87
C TYR A 94 -8.04 -2.42 -7.85
N SER A 95 -7.18 -3.27 -8.41
CA SER A 95 -7.61 -4.34 -9.32
C SER A 95 -8.55 -5.33 -8.62
N ILE A 96 -8.25 -5.70 -7.38
CA ILE A 96 -9.12 -6.57 -6.56
C ILE A 96 -10.45 -5.90 -6.28
N GLN A 97 -10.47 -4.59 -5.99
CA GLN A 97 -11.71 -3.86 -5.77
C GLN A 97 -12.58 -3.84 -7.02
N SER A 98 -12.00 -3.54 -8.19
CA SER A 98 -12.71 -3.59 -9.48
C SER A 98 -13.29 -4.98 -9.78
N LEU A 99 -12.56 -6.06 -9.45
CA LEU A 99 -13.06 -7.43 -9.57
C LEU A 99 -14.22 -7.74 -8.61
N LYS A 100 -14.18 -7.22 -7.37
CA LYS A 100 -15.29 -7.34 -6.41
C LYS A 100 -16.54 -6.61 -6.89
N ASP A 101 -16.37 -5.41 -7.44
CA ASP A 101 -17.47 -4.61 -7.98
C ASP A 101 -18.08 -5.31 -9.20
N THR A 102 -17.24 -5.81 -10.12
CA THR A 102 -17.67 -6.61 -11.27
C THR A 102 -18.46 -7.84 -10.84
N LYS A 103 -17.96 -8.59 -9.85
CA LYS A 103 -18.66 -9.76 -9.30
C LYS A 103 -20.03 -9.39 -8.74
N THR A 104 -20.13 -8.26 -8.04
CA THR A 104 -21.38 -7.74 -7.46
C THR A 104 -22.36 -7.36 -8.56
N THR A 105 -21.92 -6.65 -9.60
CA THR A 105 -22.74 -6.31 -10.77
C THR A 105 -23.25 -7.56 -11.48
N VAL A 106 -22.40 -8.56 -11.73
CA VAL A 106 -22.81 -9.83 -12.35
C VAL A 106 -23.83 -10.58 -11.47
N ALA A 107 -23.66 -10.55 -10.15
CA ALA A 107 -24.64 -11.14 -9.23
C ALA A 107 -25.99 -10.42 -9.32
N ALA A 108 -26.00 -9.08 -9.33
CA ALA A 108 -27.21 -8.28 -9.50
C ALA A 108 -27.91 -8.55 -10.84
N MET A 109 -27.16 -8.62 -11.94
CA MET A 109 -27.70 -8.96 -13.27
C MET A 109 -28.33 -10.35 -13.31
N LYS A 110 -27.72 -11.35 -12.64
CA LYS A 110 -28.30 -12.70 -12.54
C LYS A 110 -29.62 -12.70 -11.78
N VAL A 111 -29.73 -11.91 -10.71
CA VAL A 111 -30.98 -11.74 -9.96
C VAL A 111 -32.03 -11.05 -10.83
N GLY A 112 -31.70 -9.91 -11.44
CA GLY A 112 -32.61 -9.17 -12.32
C GLY A 112 -33.09 -10.00 -13.52
N SER A 113 -32.21 -10.76 -14.16
CA SER A 113 -32.57 -11.65 -15.28
C SER A 113 -33.56 -12.75 -14.85
N LYS A 114 -33.37 -13.34 -13.65
CA LYS A 114 -34.32 -14.32 -13.11
C LYS A 114 -35.68 -13.70 -12.83
N GLN A 115 -35.71 -12.49 -12.26
CA GLN A 115 -36.95 -11.78 -11.97
C GLN A 115 -37.68 -11.38 -13.25
N MET A 116 -36.96 -10.83 -14.24
CA MET A 116 -37.51 -10.51 -15.56
C MET A 116 -38.14 -11.74 -16.23
N LYS A 117 -37.47 -12.91 -16.20
CA LYS A 117 -38.03 -14.17 -16.72
C LYS A 117 -39.28 -14.63 -15.98
N LYS A 118 -39.42 -14.30 -14.69
CA LYS A 118 -40.61 -14.62 -13.91
C LYS A 118 -41.77 -13.71 -14.31
N GLU A 119 -41.54 -12.40 -14.40
CA GLU A 119 -42.58 -11.45 -14.80
C GLU A 119 -43.02 -11.65 -16.25
N PHE A 120 -42.11 -12.03 -17.15
CA PHE A 120 -42.45 -12.32 -18.54
C PHE A 120 -43.44 -13.49 -18.69
N LYS A 121 -43.45 -14.44 -17.74
CA LYS A 121 -44.44 -15.53 -17.71
C LYS A 121 -45.81 -15.08 -17.19
N ASN A 122 -45.86 -13.96 -16.46
CA ASN A 122 -47.10 -13.38 -15.95
C ASN A 122 -47.76 -12.45 -16.98
N ILE A 123 -47.06 -12.09 -18.07
CA ILE A 123 -47.64 -11.37 -19.20
C ILE A 123 -48.53 -12.37 -19.94
N ASN A 124 -49.85 -12.20 -19.84
CA ASN A 124 -50.80 -12.93 -20.66
C ASN A 124 -50.59 -12.51 -22.11
N ILE A 125 -50.01 -13.39 -22.91
CA ILE A 125 -49.85 -13.19 -24.35
C ILE A 125 -51.24 -13.07 -25.02
N ASP A 126 -52.24 -13.74 -24.44
CA ASP A 126 -53.63 -13.73 -24.93
C ASP A 126 -54.30 -12.33 -24.84
N GLU A 127 -53.82 -11.41 -23.97
CA GLU A 127 -54.33 -10.03 -23.91
C GLU A 127 -53.66 -9.08 -24.93
N ILE A 128 -52.57 -9.51 -25.58
CA ILE A 128 -51.84 -8.68 -26.55
C ILE A 128 -52.48 -8.78 -27.95
N GLU A 129 -53.16 -9.88 -28.27
CA GLU A 129 -53.87 -10.03 -29.55
C GLU A 129 -55.14 -9.15 -29.65
N ASP A 130 -55.72 -8.72 -28.52
CA ASP A 130 -56.90 -7.82 -28.48
C ASP A 130 -56.54 -6.32 -28.62
N ILE A 131 -55.26 -5.97 -28.77
CA ILE A 131 -54.79 -4.57 -28.89
C ILE A 131 -54.54 -4.15 -30.37
N GLN A 132 -54.70 -5.06 -31.34
CA GLN A 132 -54.47 -4.77 -32.77
C GLN A 132 -55.71 -4.34 -33.55
#